data_AF-A0A2R7Y5P4-F1
#
_entry.id   AF-A0A2R7Y5P4-F1
#
_cell.length_a   1.000
_cell.length_b   1.000
_cell.length_c   1.000
_cell.angle_alpha   90.00
_cell.angle_beta   90.00
_cell.angle_gamma   90.00
#
_symmetry.space_group_name_H-M   'P 1'
#
loop_
_entity.id
_entity.type
_entity.pdbx_description
1 polymer ?
#
loop_
_entity_poly.entity_id
_entity_poly.type
_entity_poly.pdbx_seq_one_letter_code
_entity_poly.pdbx_strand_id
1 'polypeptide(L)'
;MVMKQYEFFARSPTESSIDSKIRPFELNKEGKRGGEGYALVLRYAGCNLRCPLCYAWRYAWFPNREGYTYSLDHVLKALDNLYSLNVQRKINWVRIQGGEPCLSLDRTLLTLKACGKALQVIQEIGLNRYPSTRAVIQTNGIFFSTLNNNEKAISLIREELKKSLRDSGRGRIIFELSFKDPTGKREWDSSRILEKQLTGFKTLLKVVKPLWDENFNNVALYVVAGLGPSIDFHNVAVVPIDPYSLPKEYPLFHPRTWSNDFSSLYDMFINNVVPHFEAYRDFRNNPKTGNGRKVPLEEFEPNKFQKAWLSGYANKYQEYGLKVGVDIPSLSNVLRRLDPSLSDALRGLDKGYSQWNGLCEQSKKWRDLLDSIPLAHNSHELLELIKEMNEKFYPSHPDGHYPYL
;
A
#
# COMPACT_ATOMS: atom_id res chain seq x y z
N MET A 1 -19.94 22.20 -9.86
CA MET A 1 -18.64 21.98 -9.21
C MET A 1 -17.62 21.92 -10.34
N VAL A 2 -16.70 22.89 -10.43
CA VAL A 2 -15.67 22.91 -11.47
C VAL A 2 -14.59 21.93 -11.03
N MET A 3 -14.38 20.83 -11.78
CA MET A 3 -13.29 19.90 -11.48
C MET A 3 -11.96 20.64 -11.60
N LYS A 4 -11.03 20.37 -10.67
CA LYS A 4 -9.64 20.80 -10.83
C LYS A 4 -9.10 20.30 -12.17
N GLN A 5 -8.42 21.17 -12.90
CA GLN A 5 -7.79 20.81 -14.17
C GLN A 5 -6.42 20.13 -13.99
N TYR A 6 -5.88 20.13 -12.77
CA TYR A 6 -4.52 19.68 -12.47
C TYR A 6 -4.45 18.88 -11.17
N GLU A 7 -3.45 18.01 -11.09
CA GLU A 7 -3.14 17.24 -9.89
C GLU A 7 -1.63 17.01 -9.71
N PHE A 8 -1.19 16.70 -8.48
CA PHE A 8 0.22 16.53 -8.13
C PHE A 8 0.64 15.05 -8.11
N PHE A 9 1.79 14.76 -8.74
CA PHE A 9 2.37 13.43 -8.86
C PHE A 9 3.83 13.42 -8.42
N ALA A 10 4.35 12.26 -8.02
CA ALA A 10 5.72 12.13 -7.51
C ALA A 10 6.79 12.13 -8.61
N ARG A 11 6.41 11.92 -9.88
CA ARG A 11 7.36 11.79 -10.99
C ARG A 11 7.47 13.08 -11.79
N SER A 12 8.72 13.54 -11.92
CA SER A 12 9.05 14.71 -12.73
C SER A 12 8.71 14.49 -14.21
N PRO A 13 8.28 15.53 -14.93
CA PRO A 13 8.17 15.48 -16.38
C PRO A 13 9.54 15.40 -17.08
N THR A 14 10.62 15.79 -16.38
CA THR A 14 11.98 15.86 -16.94
C THR A 14 12.87 14.72 -16.45
N GLU A 15 12.88 13.60 -17.17
CA GLU A 15 13.92 12.57 -17.05
C GLU A 15 14.18 11.97 -18.44
N SER A 16 15.45 11.77 -18.81
CA SER A 16 15.90 11.27 -20.13
C SER A 16 15.69 9.76 -20.35
N SER A 17 14.70 9.16 -19.71
CA SER A 17 14.43 7.71 -19.76
C SER A 17 13.32 7.35 -20.75
N ILE A 18 13.25 6.07 -21.15
CA ILE A 18 12.21 5.53 -22.03
C ILE A 18 10.78 5.76 -21.46
N ASP A 19 10.67 5.86 -20.13
CA ASP A 19 9.42 6.11 -19.42
C ASP A 19 8.97 7.58 -19.45
N SER A 20 9.82 8.50 -19.91
CA SER A 20 9.49 9.93 -20.01
C SER A 20 8.19 10.20 -20.78
N LYS A 21 7.92 9.39 -21.80
CA LYS A 21 6.72 9.51 -22.65
C LYS A 21 5.43 9.14 -21.93
N ILE A 22 5.48 8.29 -20.91
CA ILE A 22 4.28 7.82 -20.19
C ILE A 22 4.11 8.54 -18.84
N ARG A 23 4.91 9.58 -18.55
CA ARG A 23 4.78 10.35 -17.31
C ARG A 23 3.36 10.95 -17.17
N PRO A 24 2.78 10.96 -15.95
CA PRO A 24 3.40 10.66 -14.66
C PRO A 24 3.50 9.15 -14.30
N PHE A 25 3.15 8.24 -15.21
CA PHE A 25 3.35 6.81 -14.98
C PHE A 25 4.84 6.42 -15.09
N GLU A 26 5.15 5.24 -14.57
CA GLU A 26 6.44 4.58 -14.70
C GLU A 26 6.27 3.08 -14.95
N LEU A 27 7.19 2.46 -15.68
CA LEU A 27 7.31 1.01 -15.76
C LEU A 27 8.42 0.57 -14.81
N ASN A 28 8.06 -0.13 -13.74
CA ASN A 28 9.03 -0.52 -12.73
C ASN A 28 9.05 -2.03 -12.46
N LYS A 29 10.05 -2.44 -11.68
CA LYS A 29 10.31 -3.85 -11.35
C LYS A 29 9.53 -4.35 -10.14
N GLU A 30 8.53 -3.61 -9.62
CA GLU A 30 7.60 -4.17 -8.64
C GLU A 30 6.89 -5.40 -9.22
N GLY A 31 6.69 -5.40 -10.54
CA GLY A 31 6.17 -6.52 -11.34
C GLY A 31 7.00 -7.82 -11.35
N LYS A 32 8.24 -7.81 -10.87
CA LYS A 32 9.25 -8.81 -11.29
C LYS A 32 9.07 -10.17 -10.61
N ARG A 33 8.14 -11.00 -11.10
CA ARG A 33 8.07 -12.43 -10.77
C ARG A 33 9.03 -13.22 -11.63
N GLY A 34 10.00 -13.91 -11.03
CA GLY A 34 10.92 -14.81 -11.76
C GLY A 34 11.77 -14.14 -12.85
N GLY A 35 11.90 -12.80 -12.84
CA GLY A 35 12.63 -12.06 -13.88
C GLY A 35 11.76 -11.43 -14.98
N GLU A 36 10.45 -11.71 -15.01
CA GLU A 36 9.56 -11.39 -16.12
C GLU A 36 8.48 -10.34 -15.75
N GLY A 37 8.32 -9.34 -16.62
CA GLY A 37 7.25 -8.36 -16.54
C GLY A 37 7.56 -7.05 -15.81
N TYR A 38 6.63 -6.10 -15.94
CA TYR A 38 6.65 -4.78 -15.30
C TYR A 38 5.37 -4.54 -14.50
N ALA A 39 5.44 -3.63 -13.52
CA ALA A 39 4.26 -2.94 -13.01
C ALA A 39 4.17 -1.56 -13.68
N LEU A 40 2.98 -1.18 -14.14
CA LEU A 40 2.70 0.20 -14.53
C LEU A 40 2.26 0.96 -13.29
N VAL A 41 3.05 1.93 -12.84
CA VAL A 41 2.83 2.58 -11.54
C VAL A 41 2.52 4.06 -11.73
N LEU A 42 1.47 4.53 -11.05
CA LEU A 42 1.13 5.95 -10.90
C LEU A 42 1.31 6.34 -9.45
N ARG A 43 2.07 7.42 -9.19
CA ARG A 43 2.30 7.92 -7.84
C ARG A 43 1.80 9.33 -7.63
N TYR A 44 0.83 9.49 -6.73
CA TYR A 44 0.37 10.81 -6.32
C TYR A 44 1.36 11.48 -5.36
N ALA A 45 1.32 12.80 -5.32
CA ALA A 45 1.92 13.60 -4.26
C ALA A 45 0.81 14.21 -3.39
N GLY A 46 1.13 14.42 -2.11
CA GLY A 46 0.16 14.87 -1.10
C GLY A 46 -0.63 13.70 -0.50
N CYS A 47 -0.67 13.67 0.83
CA CYS A 47 -1.42 12.70 1.64
C CYS A 47 -2.02 13.43 2.85
N ASN A 48 -3.18 12.97 3.31
CA ASN A 48 -3.85 13.42 4.52
C ASN A 48 -3.37 12.68 5.79
N LEU A 49 -2.34 11.84 5.69
CA LEU A 49 -1.70 11.17 6.82
C LEU A 49 -0.17 11.38 6.80
N ARG A 50 0.42 11.45 8.00
CA ARG A 50 1.87 11.41 8.20
C ARG A 50 2.31 10.17 8.98
N CYS A 51 2.21 9.01 8.32
CA CYS A 51 2.60 7.73 8.93
C CYS A 51 4.11 7.69 9.24
N PRO A 52 4.56 7.45 10.49
CA PRO A 52 5.99 7.53 10.85
C PRO A 52 6.93 6.71 9.96
N LEU A 53 6.47 5.55 9.50
CA LEU A 53 7.19 4.66 8.60
C LEU A 53 6.53 4.68 7.21
N CYS A 54 6.59 5.83 6.54
CA CYS A 54 6.01 6.03 5.22
C CYS A 54 7.08 6.04 4.12
N TYR A 55 7.01 5.11 3.18
CA TYR A 55 7.91 5.08 2.02
C TYR A 55 7.82 6.31 1.12
N ALA A 56 6.63 6.90 1.05
CA ALA A 56 6.29 8.00 0.17
C ALA A 56 6.49 9.38 0.84
N TRP A 57 7.03 9.43 2.06
CA TRP A 57 6.97 10.61 2.94
C TRP A 57 7.41 11.91 2.26
N ARG A 58 8.45 11.89 1.41
CA ARG A 58 8.99 13.07 0.72
C ARG A 58 7.92 13.82 -0.07
N TYR A 59 7.31 13.15 -1.04
CA TYR A 59 6.28 13.74 -1.90
C TYR A 59 4.87 13.66 -1.30
N ALA A 60 4.63 12.75 -0.35
CA ALA A 60 3.36 12.66 0.36
C ALA A 60 3.16 13.84 1.34
N TRP A 61 4.20 14.27 2.05
CA TRP A 61 4.08 15.31 3.09
C TRP A 61 4.50 16.68 2.60
N PHE A 62 5.38 16.73 1.59
CA PHE A 62 5.89 17.96 1.00
C PHE A 62 5.60 18.02 -0.50
N PRO A 63 4.32 17.93 -0.93
CA PRO A 63 3.96 17.91 -2.35
C PRO A 63 4.43 19.14 -3.11
N ASN A 64 4.52 20.31 -2.46
CA ASN A 64 4.99 21.53 -3.10
C ASN A 64 6.52 21.58 -3.28
N ARG A 65 7.27 20.70 -2.61
CA ARG A 65 8.73 20.60 -2.75
C ARG A 65 9.15 19.46 -3.67
N GLU A 66 8.42 18.35 -3.62
CA GLU A 66 8.82 17.08 -4.23
C GLU A 66 7.79 16.53 -5.24
N GLY A 67 6.65 17.20 -5.39
CA GLY A 67 5.60 16.84 -6.33
C GLY A 67 5.60 17.71 -7.58
N TYR A 68 4.97 17.20 -8.62
CA TYR A 68 4.93 17.80 -9.95
C TYR A 68 3.50 17.87 -10.44
N THR A 69 3.13 19.02 -11.02
CA THR A 69 1.78 19.29 -11.49
C THR A 69 1.57 18.75 -12.90
N TYR A 70 0.50 18.01 -13.12
CA TYR A 70 0.05 17.54 -14.42
C TYR A 70 -1.41 17.90 -14.64
N SER A 71 -1.79 18.22 -15.89
CA SER A 71 -3.21 18.35 -16.24
C SER A 71 -3.87 16.99 -16.31
N LEU A 72 -5.19 16.92 -16.02
CA LEU A 72 -5.91 15.65 -16.08
C LEU A 72 -5.84 14.99 -17.46
N ASP A 73 -5.97 15.79 -18.52
CA ASP A 73 -5.85 15.33 -19.91
C ASP A 73 -4.46 14.77 -20.20
N HIS A 74 -3.40 15.40 -19.68
CA HIS A 74 -2.04 14.89 -19.85
C HIS A 74 -1.91 13.50 -19.21
N VAL A 75 -2.40 13.33 -17.97
CA VAL A 75 -2.32 12.04 -17.26
C VAL A 75 -2.98 10.93 -18.08
N LEU A 76 -4.18 11.17 -18.62
CA LEU A 76 -4.89 10.17 -19.40
C LEU A 76 -4.24 9.92 -20.77
N LYS A 77 -3.80 10.96 -21.47
CA LYS A 77 -3.11 10.85 -22.77
C LYS A 77 -1.74 10.18 -22.66
N ALA A 78 -1.08 10.28 -21.51
CA ALA A 78 0.20 9.60 -21.29
C ALA A 78 0.10 8.08 -21.43
N LEU A 79 -1.08 7.49 -21.16
CA LEU A 79 -1.31 6.07 -21.37
C LEU A 79 -1.34 5.70 -22.86
N ASP A 80 -1.80 6.59 -23.74
CA ASP A 80 -1.77 6.38 -25.19
C ASP A 80 -0.33 6.35 -25.75
N ASN A 81 0.65 6.85 -24.99
CA ASN A 81 2.04 6.71 -25.38
C ASN A 81 2.58 5.28 -25.22
N LEU A 82 1.87 4.39 -24.49
CA LEU A 82 2.21 2.96 -24.41
C LEU A 82 2.20 2.27 -25.78
N TYR A 83 1.33 2.70 -26.72
CA TYR A 83 1.29 2.15 -28.09
C TYR A 83 2.61 2.37 -28.84
N SER A 84 3.34 3.44 -28.48
CA SER A 84 4.62 3.80 -29.11
C SER A 84 5.85 3.25 -28.38
N LEU A 85 5.67 2.70 -27.17
CA LEU A 85 6.77 2.16 -26.41
C LEU A 85 7.11 0.75 -26.91
N ASN A 86 8.38 0.52 -27.24
CA ASN A 86 8.90 -0.82 -27.52
C ASN A 86 9.10 -1.59 -26.20
N VAL A 87 8.01 -1.93 -25.51
CA VAL A 87 8.05 -2.63 -24.23
C VAL A 87 8.25 -4.13 -24.49
N GLN A 88 9.47 -4.61 -24.25
CA GLN A 88 9.84 -6.02 -24.46
C GLN A 88 9.20 -6.99 -23.45
N ARG A 89 8.62 -6.48 -22.35
CA ARG A 89 8.06 -7.30 -21.28
C ARG A 89 6.58 -6.97 -21.05
N LYS A 90 5.79 -7.97 -20.67
CA LYS A 90 4.38 -7.80 -20.34
C LYS A 90 4.20 -7.01 -19.03
N ILE A 91 3.05 -6.37 -18.89
CA ILE A 91 2.62 -5.68 -17.67
C ILE A 91 1.80 -6.68 -16.85
N ASN A 92 2.23 -6.86 -15.60
CA ASN A 92 1.61 -7.81 -14.67
C ASN A 92 0.40 -7.18 -13.96
N TRP A 93 0.50 -5.89 -13.62
CA TRP A 93 -0.57 -5.10 -13.01
C TRP A 93 -0.29 -3.61 -13.16
N VAL A 94 -1.33 -2.82 -12.92
CA VAL A 94 -1.30 -1.37 -12.73
C VAL A 94 -1.38 -1.09 -11.23
N ARG A 95 -0.54 -0.21 -10.70
CA ARG A 95 -0.56 0.16 -9.27
C ARG A 95 -0.66 1.66 -9.10
N ILE A 96 -1.71 2.11 -8.42
CA ILE A 96 -1.92 3.51 -8.06
C ILE A 96 -1.66 3.64 -6.56
N GLN A 97 -0.55 4.28 -6.19
CA GLN A 97 -0.04 4.25 -4.82
C GLN A 97 0.80 5.49 -4.51
N GLY A 98 1.16 5.70 -3.24
CA GLY A 98 2.01 6.83 -2.84
C GLY A 98 1.25 8.15 -2.90
N GLY A 99 1.56 9.05 -1.96
CA GLY A 99 0.57 10.07 -1.60
C GLY A 99 -0.73 9.38 -1.16
N GLU A 100 -1.86 10.07 -1.28
CA GLU A 100 -3.19 9.47 -1.13
C GLU A 100 -3.93 9.53 -2.48
N PRO A 101 -4.10 8.39 -3.19
CA PRO A 101 -4.83 8.34 -4.47
C PRO A 101 -6.28 8.82 -4.37
N CYS A 102 -6.94 8.56 -3.25
CA CYS A 102 -8.30 8.99 -3.00
C CYS A 102 -8.30 10.15 -1.99
N LEU A 103 -7.59 11.26 -2.28
CA LEU A 103 -7.50 12.40 -1.35
C LEU A 103 -8.71 13.34 -1.43
N SER A 104 -9.37 13.38 -2.57
CA SER A 104 -10.51 14.25 -2.88
C SER A 104 -11.41 13.58 -3.92
N LEU A 105 -12.59 14.18 -4.17
CA LEU A 105 -13.52 13.66 -5.17
C LEU A 105 -12.88 13.67 -6.57
N ASP A 106 -12.35 14.82 -7.01
CA ASP A 106 -11.71 14.94 -8.32
C ASP A 106 -10.55 13.96 -8.51
N ARG A 107 -9.70 13.80 -7.47
CA ARG A 107 -8.57 12.86 -7.52
C ARG A 107 -9.04 11.40 -7.57
N THR A 108 -10.10 11.07 -6.84
CA THR A 108 -10.71 9.73 -6.87
C THR A 108 -11.29 9.43 -8.26
N LEU A 109 -12.01 10.38 -8.87
CA LEU A 109 -12.55 10.22 -10.22
C LEU A 109 -11.43 10.09 -11.26
N LEU A 110 -10.35 10.88 -11.15
CA LEU A 110 -9.16 10.73 -12.00
C LEU A 110 -8.52 9.35 -11.84
N THR A 111 -8.37 8.87 -10.60
CA THR A 111 -7.79 7.56 -10.30
C THR A 111 -8.57 6.44 -10.99
N LEU A 112 -9.91 6.49 -10.94
CA LEU A 112 -10.78 5.52 -11.59
C LEU A 112 -10.61 5.53 -13.11
N LYS A 113 -10.67 6.72 -13.72
CA LYS A 113 -10.43 6.91 -15.16
C LYS A 113 -9.07 6.38 -15.60
N ALA A 114 -8.03 6.68 -14.84
CA ALA A 114 -6.68 6.20 -15.09
C ALA A 114 -6.59 4.68 -15.02
N CYS A 115 -7.28 4.04 -14.06
CA CYS A 115 -7.35 2.58 -13.96
C CYS A 115 -8.05 1.97 -15.18
N GLY A 116 -9.25 2.44 -15.51
CA GLY A 116 -10.02 1.94 -16.66
C GLY A 116 -9.25 2.07 -17.97
N LYS A 117 -8.72 3.28 -18.24
CA LYS A 117 -7.93 3.56 -19.44
C LYS A 117 -6.64 2.75 -19.49
N ALA A 118 -5.92 2.59 -18.38
CA ALA A 118 -4.69 1.80 -18.38
C ALA A 118 -4.97 0.33 -18.69
N LEU A 119 -5.99 -0.26 -18.06
CA LEU A 119 -6.40 -1.64 -18.31
C LEU A 119 -6.84 -1.85 -19.77
N GLN A 120 -7.62 -0.92 -20.31
CA GLN A 120 -8.04 -0.91 -21.70
C GLN A 120 -6.83 -0.91 -22.64
N VAL A 121 -5.94 0.09 -22.51
CA VAL A 121 -4.78 0.24 -23.39
C VAL A 121 -3.89 -1.00 -23.33
N ILE A 122 -3.56 -1.48 -22.13
CA ILE A 122 -2.73 -2.69 -21.92
C ILE A 122 -3.31 -3.90 -22.65
N GLN A 123 -4.64 -4.06 -22.61
CA GLN A 123 -5.33 -5.17 -23.26
C GLN A 123 -5.33 -5.04 -24.79
N GLU A 124 -5.61 -3.85 -25.32
CA GLU A 124 -5.69 -3.58 -26.76
C GLU A 124 -4.36 -3.82 -27.47
N ILE A 125 -3.24 -3.42 -26.87
CA ILE A 125 -1.89 -3.64 -27.43
C ILE A 125 -1.28 -4.99 -27.02
N GLY A 126 -2.04 -5.83 -26.30
CA GLY A 126 -1.60 -7.15 -25.86
C GLY A 126 -0.41 -7.12 -24.89
N LEU A 127 -0.24 -6.07 -24.09
CA LEU A 127 0.82 -6.02 -23.06
C LEU A 127 0.43 -6.74 -21.77
N ASN A 128 -0.79 -7.22 -21.60
CA ASN A 128 -1.20 -7.97 -20.41
C ASN A 128 -0.42 -9.29 -20.25
N ARG A 129 0.10 -9.56 -19.04
CA ARG A 129 0.69 -10.87 -18.69
C ARG A 129 -0.38 -11.92 -18.39
N TYR A 130 -1.44 -11.49 -17.72
CA TYR A 130 -2.54 -12.34 -17.27
C TYR A 130 -3.79 -12.12 -18.14
N PRO A 131 -4.69 -13.11 -18.23
CA PRO A 131 -5.97 -12.93 -18.93
C PRO A 131 -6.82 -11.78 -18.37
N SER A 132 -6.72 -11.53 -17.06
CA SER A 132 -7.29 -10.37 -16.38
C SER A 132 -6.18 -9.57 -15.71
N THR A 133 -5.84 -8.42 -16.29
CA THR A 133 -4.90 -7.47 -15.67
C THR A 133 -5.60 -6.73 -14.55
N ARG A 134 -4.88 -6.44 -13.48
CA ARG A 134 -5.41 -5.78 -12.28
C ARG A 134 -4.91 -4.36 -12.18
N ALA A 135 -5.78 -3.43 -11.84
CA ALA A 135 -5.42 -2.09 -11.39
C ALA A 135 -5.71 -1.99 -9.88
N VAL A 136 -4.64 -1.84 -9.09
CA VAL A 136 -4.69 -1.83 -7.63
C VAL A 136 -4.55 -0.39 -7.13
N ILE A 137 -5.56 0.10 -6.44
CA ILE A 137 -5.63 1.42 -5.82
C ILE A 137 -5.35 1.26 -4.33
N GLN A 138 -4.18 1.72 -3.87
CA GLN A 138 -3.81 1.69 -2.45
C GLN A 138 -4.21 3.00 -1.78
N THR A 139 -5.20 2.97 -0.89
CA THR A 139 -5.76 4.16 -0.21
C THR A 139 -5.83 3.95 1.30
N ASN A 140 -5.77 5.02 2.09
CA ASN A 140 -6.04 4.96 3.52
C ASN A 140 -7.53 5.07 3.87
N GLY A 141 -8.41 5.35 2.90
CA GLY A 141 -9.85 5.38 3.08
C GLY A 141 -10.44 6.64 3.74
N ILE A 142 -9.61 7.56 4.27
CA ILE A 142 -10.09 8.69 5.08
C ILE A 142 -10.97 9.65 4.28
N PHE A 143 -10.68 9.91 3.00
CA PHE A 143 -11.55 10.76 2.18
C PHE A 143 -13.00 10.23 2.15
N PHE A 144 -13.17 8.92 1.99
CA PHE A 144 -14.50 8.30 1.96
C PHE A 144 -15.26 8.47 3.29
N SER A 145 -14.56 8.69 4.41
CA SER A 145 -15.21 8.98 5.68
C SER A 145 -15.97 10.32 5.64
N THR A 146 -15.47 11.27 4.85
CA THR A 146 -16.12 12.59 4.69
C THR A 146 -17.37 12.53 3.80
N LEU A 147 -17.59 11.40 3.11
CA LEU A 147 -18.71 11.19 2.19
C LEU A 147 -19.87 10.39 2.80
N ASN A 148 -19.81 9.94 4.06
CA ASN A 148 -20.78 8.97 4.62
C ASN A 148 -22.26 9.36 4.47
N ASN A 149 -22.55 10.67 4.41
CA ASN A 149 -23.89 11.23 4.21
C ASN A 149 -24.04 12.02 2.89
N ASN A 150 -23.11 11.86 1.95
CA ASN A 150 -23.10 12.56 0.67
C ASN A 150 -23.41 11.59 -0.48
N GLU A 151 -24.67 11.19 -0.59
CA GLU A 151 -25.14 10.22 -1.59
C GLU A 151 -24.87 10.68 -3.03
N LYS A 152 -24.86 11.99 -3.30
CA LYS A 152 -24.51 12.53 -4.61
C LYS A 152 -23.06 12.21 -4.99
N ALA A 153 -22.11 12.42 -4.06
CA ALA A 153 -20.71 12.09 -4.31
C ALA A 153 -20.47 10.58 -4.40
N ILE A 154 -21.12 9.78 -3.53
CA ILE A 154 -21.07 8.31 -3.58
C ILE A 154 -21.57 7.81 -4.94
N SER A 155 -22.70 8.34 -5.42
CA SER A 155 -23.26 8.01 -6.73
C SER A 155 -22.31 8.37 -7.87
N LEU A 156 -21.71 9.56 -7.86
CA LEU A 156 -20.72 9.96 -8.87
C LEU A 156 -19.51 9.02 -8.92
N ILE A 157 -18.98 8.62 -7.77
CA ILE A 157 -17.86 7.66 -7.70
C ILE A 157 -18.29 6.29 -8.23
N ARG A 158 -19.50 5.84 -7.86
CA ARG A 158 -20.04 4.55 -8.33
C ARG A 158 -20.22 4.53 -9.85
N GLU A 159 -20.79 5.57 -10.43
CA GLU A 159 -20.98 5.67 -11.88
C GLU A 159 -19.66 5.72 -12.64
N GLU A 160 -18.67 6.47 -12.14
CA GLU A 160 -17.33 6.50 -12.76
C GLU A 160 -16.60 5.16 -12.63
N LEU A 161 -16.73 4.48 -11.50
CA LEU A 161 -16.18 3.13 -11.29
C LEU A 161 -16.84 2.14 -12.26
N LYS A 162 -18.18 2.15 -12.34
CA LYS A 162 -18.96 1.30 -13.26
C LYS A 162 -18.56 1.53 -14.72
N LYS A 163 -18.39 2.79 -15.13
CA LYS A 163 -17.87 3.15 -16.45
C LYS A 163 -16.46 2.58 -16.66
N SER A 164 -15.55 2.84 -15.73
CA SER A 164 -14.16 2.36 -15.81
C SER A 164 -14.07 0.83 -15.90
N LEU A 165 -14.94 0.10 -15.20
CA LEU A 165 -15.03 -1.35 -15.27
C LEU A 165 -15.50 -1.85 -16.64
N ARG A 166 -16.49 -1.19 -17.25
CA ARG A 166 -16.96 -1.51 -18.62
C ARG A 166 -15.86 -1.25 -19.65
N ASP A 167 -15.19 -0.12 -19.54
CA ASP A 167 -14.12 0.29 -20.46
C ASP A 167 -12.88 -0.61 -20.33
N SER A 168 -12.64 -1.19 -19.14
CA SER A 168 -11.48 -2.05 -18.87
C SER A 168 -11.53 -3.44 -19.54
N GLY A 169 -12.65 -3.81 -20.17
CA GLY A 169 -12.86 -5.12 -20.78
C GLY A 169 -12.76 -6.26 -19.75
N ARG A 170 -11.70 -7.08 -19.86
CA ARG A 170 -11.43 -8.20 -18.92
C ARG A 170 -10.62 -7.78 -17.70
N GLY A 171 -10.25 -6.50 -17.59
CA GLY A 171 -9.50 -5.97 -16.47
C GLY A 171 -10.29 -5.98 -15.17
N ARG A 172 -9.57 -5.85 -14.06
CA ARG A 172 -10.12 -5.82 -12.70
C ARG A 172 -9.61 -4.60 -11.95
N ILE A 173 -10.49 -3.89 -11.24
CA ILE A 173 -10.11 -2.77 -10.37
C ILE A 173 -10.21 -3.22 -8.91
N ILE A 174 -9.16 -2.99 -8.13
CA ILE A 174 -9.08 -3.42 -6.74
C ILE A 174 -8.78 -2.21 -5.86
N PHE A 175 -9.56 -2.05 -4.79
CA PHE A 175 -9.24 -1.13 -3.70
C PHE A 175 -8.52 -1.89 -2.59
N GLU A 176 -7.33 -1.44 -2.23
CA GLU A 176 -6.61 -1.87 -1.04
C GLU A 176 -6.70 -0.78 0.02
N LEU A 177 -7.55 -1.00 1.03
CA LEU A 177 -7.67 -0.09 2.16
C LEU A 177 -6.61 -0.44 3.21
N SER A 178 -5.58 0.38 3.22
CA SER A 178 -4.41 0.23 4.08
C SER A 178 -4.67 0.86 5.45
N PHE A 179 -5.09 0.03 6.41
CA PHE A 179 -5.27 0.45 7.80
C PHE A 179 -3.92 0.79 8.41
N LYS A 180 -3.85 1.88 9.18
CA LYS A 180 -2.59 2.39 9.76
C LYS A 180 -2.58 2.39 11.28
N ASP A 181 -3.71 2.04 11.90
CA ASP A 181 -3.87 1.90 13.35
C ASP A 181 -4.90 0.81 13.68
N PRO A 182 -4.48 -0.38 14.14
CA PRO A 182 -5.40 -1.43 14.59
C PRO A 182 -5.89 -1.21 16.03
N THR A 183 -5.21 -0.36 16.81
CA THR A 183 -5.44 -0.19 18.26
C THR A 183 -6.57 0.78 18.57
N GLY A 184 -6.89 1.68 17.63
CA GLY A 184 -7.82 2.79 17.84
C GLY A 184 -7.30 3.89 18.76
N LYS A 185 -6.01 3.86 19.13
CA LYS A 185 -5.39 4.83 20.04
C LYS A 185 -4.65 5.95 19.31
N ARG A 186 -4.43 5.84 17.99
CA ARG A 186 -3.71 6.88 17.24
C ARG A 186 -4.64 8.00 16.83
N GLU A 187 -4.29 9.20 17.26
CA GLU A 187 -5.01 10.43 16.92
C GLU A 187 -4.34 11.16 15.74
N TRP A 188 -5.16 11.82 14.93
CA TRP A 188 -4.77 12.71 13.85
C TRP A 188 -5.85 13.78 13.67
N ASP A 189 -5.48 15.06 13.74
CA ASP A 189 -6.42 16.18 13.63
C ASP A 189 -7.60 16.03 14.61
N SER A 190 -7.28 15.87 15.90
CA SER A 190 -8.22 15.71 17.02
C SER A 190 -9.21 14.54 16.89
N SER A 191 -8.94 13.58 16.01
CA SER A 191 -9.83 12.44 15.78
C SER A 191 -9.06 11.14 15.59
N ARG A 192 -9.68 10.02 15.95
CA ARG A 192 -9.03 8.71 15.89
C ARG A 192 -8.92 8.25 14.44
N ILE A 193 -7.73 7.88 14.01
CA ILE A 193 -7.48 7.43 12.62
C ILE A 193 -8.36 6.24 12.30
N LEU A 194 -8.40 5.24 13.18
CA LEU A 194 -9.18 4.01 12.97
C LEU A 194 -10.66 4.30 12.71
N GLU A 195 -11.29 5.21 13.45
CA GLU A 195 -12.70 5.57 13.27
C GLU A 195 -12.98 6.13 11.87
N LYS A 196 -12.10 7.02 11.38
CA LYS A 196 -12.20 7.53 10.00
C LYS A 196 -11.99 6.41 8.98
N GLN A 197 -11.02 5.52 9.19
CA GLN A 197 -10.77 4.42 8.26
C GLN A 197 -11.94 3.42 8.23
N LEU A 198 -12.57 3.13 9.38
CA LEU A 198 -13.77 2.28 9.47
C LEU A 198 -14.96 2.92 8.75
N THR A 199 -15.19 4.20 8.97
CA THR A 199 -16.25 4.94 8.28
C THR A 199 -15.97 5.01 6.79
N GLY A 200 -14.72 5.26 6.40
CA GLY A 200 -14.27 5.23 5.01
C GLY A 200 -14.48 3.89 4.33
N PHE A 201 -14.13 2.79 5.00
CA PHE A 201 -14.37 1.43 4.53
C PHE A 201 -15.88 1.19 4.32
N LYS A 202 -16.72 1.53 5.30
CA LYS A 202 -18.19 1.38 5.17
C LYS A 202 -18.74 2.19 4.01
N THR A 203 -18.29 3.43 3.83
CA THR A 203 -18.71 4.27 2.71
C THR A 203 -18.26 3.69 1.37
N LEU A 204 -17.02 3.19 1.26
CA LEU A 204 -16.56 2.56 0.04
C LEU A 204 -17.30 1.25 -0.24
N LEU A 205 -17.69 0.50 0.78
CA LEU A 205 -18.57 -0.66 0.62
C LEU A 205 -19.94 -0.26 0.05
N LYS A 206 -20.50 0.91 0.42
CA LYS A 206 -21.72 1.46 -0.22
C LYS A 206 -21.50 1.79 -1.71
N VAL A 207 -20.28 2.12 -2.13
CA VAL A 207 -19.95 2.33 -3.55
C VAL A 207 -19.90 1.00 -4.28
N VAL A 208 -19.16 0.02 -3.76
CA VAL A 208 -18.81 -1.23 -4.47
C VAL A 208 -19.91 -2.28 -4.40
N LYS A 209 -20.59 -2.44 -3.25
CA LYS A 209 -21.59 -3.51 -3.06
C LYS A 209 -22.72 -3.50 -4.09
N PRO A 210 -23.34 -2.35 -4.45
CA PRO A 210 -24.35 -2.33 -5.50
C PRO A 210 -23.84 -2.82 -6.86
N LEU A 211 -22.54 -2.66 -7.15
CA LEU A 211 -21.95 -3.18 -8.38
C LEU A 211 -21.84 -4.70 -8.34
N TRP A 212 -21.58 -5.30 -7.18
CA TRP A 212 -21.63 -6.76 -7.03
C TRP A 212 -23.05 -7.30 -7.25
N ASP A 213 -24.06 -6.60 -6.72
CA ASP A 213 -25.48 -6.95 -6.93
C ASP A 213 -25.87 -6.85 -8.43
N GLU A 214 -25.18 -5.99 -9.19
CA GLU A 214 -25.27 -5.87 -10.65
C GLU A 214 -24.33 -6.83 -11.42
N ASN A 215 -23.71 -7.81 -10.76
CA ASN A 215 -22.78 -8.80 -11.31
C ASN A 215 -21.41 -8.26 -11.81
N PHE A 216 -20.98 -7.08 -11.35
CA PHE A 216 -19.60 -6.63 -11.57
C PHE A 216 -18.63 -7.36 -10.64
N ASN A 217 -18.25 -8.58 -11.03
CA ASN A 217 -17.29 -9.41 -10.28
C ASN A 217 -15.83 -8.98 -10.49
N ASN A 218 -15.59 -8.01 -11.38
CA ASN A 218 -14.27 -7.45 -11.67
C ASN A 218 -13.94 -6.19 -10.85
N VAL A 219 -14.60 -6.01 -9.70
CA VAL A 219 -14.19 -5.05 -8.67
C VAL A 219 -14.15 -5.68 -7.29
N ALA A 220 -13.12 -5.37 -6.51
CA ALA A 220 -13.01 -5.87 -5.13
C ALA A 220 -12.43 -4.83 -4.18
N LEU A 221 -12.67 -5.06 -2.89
CA LEU A 221 -12.24 -4.22 -1.78
C LEU A 221 -11.52 -5.10 -0.75
N TYR A 222 -10.24 -4.85 -0.49
CA TYR A 222 -9.46 -5.58 0.49
C TYR A 222 -9.15 -4.70 1.70
N VAL A 223 -9.29 -5.29 2.88
CA VAL A 223 -8.69 -4.77 4.12
C VAL A 223 -7.22 -5.18 4.11
N VAL A 224 -6.32 -4.21 4.27
CA VAL A 224 -4.87 -4.44 4.31
C VAL A 224 -4.31 -3.91 5.63
N ALA A 225 -3.52 -4.72 6.32
CA ALA A 225 -2.71 -4.24 7.43
C ALA A 225 -1.52 -3.47 6.84
N GLY A 226 -1.56 -2.15 6.99
CA GLY A 226 -0.77 -1.24 6.16
C GLY A 226 0.70 -1.11 6.52
N LEU A 227 1.18 -1.83 7.53
CA LEU A 227 2.58 -1.96 7.88
C LEU A 227 2.75 -3.01 8.98
N GLY A 228 3.59 -4.02 8.78
CA GLY A 228 3.97 -4.96 9.84
C GLY A 228 5.32 -5.64 9.62
N PRO A 229 5.70 -6.58 10.49
CA PRO A 229 6.91 -7.37 10.31
C PRO A 229 6.80 -8.30 9.09
N SER A 230 7.94 -8.78 8.60
CA SER A 230 7.99 -9.94 7.70
C SER A 230 7.46 -11.18 8.43
N ILE A 231 6.37 -11.75 7.92
CA ILE A 231 5.68 -12.92 8.49
C ILE A 231 5.95 -14.20 7.70
N ASP A 232 6.70 -14.10 6.61
CA ASP A 232 7.30 -15.24 5.90
C ASP A 232 8.63 -15.71 6.52
N PHE A 233 9.08 -15.04 7.58
CA PHE A 233 10.30 -15.31 8.35
C PHE A 233 11.61 -15.22 7.56
N HIS A 234 11.57 -14.71 6.34
CA HIS A 234 12.79 -14.56 5.53
C HIS A 234 13.56 -13.28 5.90
N ASN A 235 12.92 -12.29 6.53
CA ASN A 235 13.46 -10.94 6.68
C ASN A 235 13.06 -10.20 7.99
N VAL A 236 13.04 -10.91 9.13
CA VAL A 236 12.47 -10.38 10.40
C VAL A 236 13.47 -9.58 11.26
N ALA A 237 14.62 -9.18 10.72
CA ALA A 237 15.69 -8.54 11.51
C ALA A 237 15.25 -7.24 12.22
N VAL A 238 14.35 -6.47 11.60
CA VAL A 238 13.78 -5.24 12.14
C VAL A 238 12.26 -5.37 12.17
N VAL A 239 11.68 -5.19 13.34
CA VAL A 239 10.26 -5.42 13.62
C VAL A 239 9.59 -4.09 13.96
N PRO A 240 8.60 -3.65 13.17
CA PRO A 240 7.70 -2.58 13.59
C PRO A 240 6.90 -3.02 14.80
N ILE A 241 6.94 -2.23 15.87
CA ILE A 241 6.21 -2.47 17.10
C ILE A 241 5.08 -1.45 17.28
N ASP A 242 4.06 -1.83 18.03
CA ASP A 242 3.01 -0.92 18.45
C ASP A 242 3.52 -0.01 19.60
N PRO A 243 3.60 1.33 19.39
CA PRO A 243 4.06 2.25 20.42
C PRO A 243 3.17 2.25 21.68
N TYR A 244 1.90 1.86 21.57
CA TYR A 244 0.96 1.84 22.70
C TYR A 244 1.00 0.54 23.51
N SER A 245 1.92 -0.37 23.15
CA SER A 245 2.07 -1.68 23.75
C SER A 245 3.46 -1.87 24.38
N LEU A 246 4.22 -0.79 24.57
CA LEU A 246 5.45 -0.79 25.35
C LEU A 246 5.16 -0.91 26.87
N PRO A 247 6.00 -1.61 27.64
CA PRO A 247 7.29 -2.21 27.26
C PRO A 247 7.20 -3.64 26.70
N LYS A 248 6.01 -4.20 26.47
CA LYS A 248 5.83 -5.59 26.02
C LYS A 248 6.21 -5.84 24.55
N GLU A 249 6.41 -4.79 23.77
CA GLU A 249 6.93 -4.86 22.40
C GLU A 249 6.11 -5.68 21.41
N TYR A 250 4.78 -5.65 21.53
CA TYR A 250 3.93 -6.30 20.53
C TYR A 250 4.23 -5.79 19.10
N PRO A 251 4.36 -6.70 18.12
CA PRO A 251 4.45 -6.31 16.72
C PRO A 251 3.26 -5.43 16.32
N LEU A 252 3.50 -4.46 15.45
CA LEU A 252 2.44 -3.65 14.88
C LEU A 252 1.45 -4.58 14.14
N PHE A 253 0.15 -4.42 14.40
CA PHE A 253 -0.94 -5.31 13.95
C PHE A 253 -1.05 -6.67 14.62
N HIS A 254 -0.33 -6.97 15.70
CA HIS A 254 -0.57 -8.20 16.45
C HIS A 254 -2.03 -8.30 16.93
N PRO A 255 -2.75 -9.43 16.76
CA PRO A 255 -4.18 -9.54 17.11
C PRO A 255 -4.52 -9.18 18.56
N ARG A 256 -3.60 -9.40 19.50
CA ARG A 256 -3.78 -9.03 20.93
C ARG A 256 -3.79 -7.52 21.18
N THR A 257 -3.40 -6.69 20.22
CA THR A 257 -3.42 -5.22 20.34
C THR A 257 -4.59 -4.57 19.61
N TRP A 258 -5.41 -5.35 18.91
CA TRP A 258 -6.54 -4.83 18.16
C TRP A 258 -7.58 -4.24 19.10
N SER A 259 -8.18 -3.13 18.67
CA SER A 259 -9.43 -2.68 19.27
C SER A 259 -10.57 -3.65 18.92
N ASN A 260 -11.66 -3.56 19.68
CA ASN A 260 -12.90 -4.28 19.36
C ASN A 260 -13.44 -3.88 17.98
N ASP A 261 -13.30 -2.61 17.59
CA ASP A 261 -13.79 -2.12 16.30
C ASP A 261 -12.98 -2.68 15.13
N PHE A 262 -11.64 -2.75 15.25
CA PHE A 262 -10.81 -3.35 14.22
C PHE A 262 -11.03 -4.86 14.11
N SER A 263 -11.17 -5.55 15.26
CA SER A 263 -11.52 -6.98 15.29
C SER A 263 -12.86 -7.24 14.61
N SER A 264 -13.87 -6.41 14.90
CA SER A 264 -15.20 -6.49 14.28
C SER A 264 -15.15 -6.25 12.77
N LEU A 265 -14.33 -5.30 12.31
CA LEU A 265 -14.09 -5.09 10.87
C LEU A 265 -13.47 -6.33 10.22
N TYR A 266 -12.43 -6.89 10.83
CA TYR A 266 -11.74 -8.08 10.32
C TYR A 266 -12.73 -9.24 10.17
N ASP A 267 -13.49 -9.54 11.23
CA ASP A 267 -14.46 -10.64 11.24
C ASP A 267 -15.58 -10.39 10.24
N MET A 268 -16.09 -9.16 10.14
CA MET A 268 -17.09 -8.81 9.14
C MET A 268 -16.55 -9.01 7.71
N PHE A 269 -15.31 -8.61 7.43
CA PHE A 269 -14.73 -8.79 6.10
C PHE A 269 -14.57 -10.29 5.77
N ILE A 270 -13.94 -11.05 6.66
CA ILE A 270 -13.62 -12.48 6.44
C ILE A 270 -14.88 -13.35 6.42
N ASN A 271 -15.87 -13.08 7.29
CA ASN A 271 -17.03 -13.95 7.43
C ASN A 271 -18.23 -13.49 6.58
N ASN A 272 -18.35 -12.19 6.30
CA ASN A 272 -19.55 -11.65 5.64
C ASN A 272 -19.29 -11.11 4.23
N VAL A 273 -18.08 -10.65 3.91
CA VAL A 273 -17.76 -10.14 2.56
C VAL A 273 -17.14 -11.23 1.71
N VAL A 274 -16.01 -11.78 2.12
CA VAL A 274 -15.22 -12.73 1.32
C VAL A 274 -16.03 -13.97 0.89
N PRO A 275 -16.86 -14.61 1.72
CA PRO A 275 -17.56 -15.84 1.31
C PRO A 275 -18.72 -15.61 0.35
N HIS A 276 -19.34 -14.42 0.38
CA HIS A 276 -20.64 -14.17 -0.25
C HIS A 276 -20.56 -13.55 -1.66
N PHE A 277 -19.44 -12.91 -2.02
CA PHE A 277 -19.31 -12.24 -3.31
C PHE A 277 -18.33 -12.95 -4.25
N GLU A 278 -18.74 -13.13 -5.50
CA GLU A 278 -17.93 -13.83 -6.52
C GLU A 278 -16.64 -13.08 -6.87
N ALA A 279 -16.61 -11.77 -6.64
CA ALA A 279 -15.40 -10.94 -6.73
C ALA A 279 -14.21 -11.49 -5.91
N TYR A 280 -14.43 -12.32 -4.88
CA TYR A 280 -13.37 -12.89 -4.05
C TYR A 280 -13.05 -14.36 -4.37
N ARG A 281 -13.51 -14.91 -5.50
CA ARG A 281 -13.23 -16.32 -5.86
C ARG A 281 -11.74 -16.64 -5.88
N ASP A 282 -10.95 -15.85 -6.60
CA ASP A 282 -9.50 -16.08 -6.74
C ASP A 282 -8.79 -16.01 -5.37
N PHE A 283 -9.27 -15.11 -4.51
CA PHE A 283 -8.79 -14.96 -3.14
C PHE A 283 -9.11 -16.16 -2.26
N ARG A 284 -10.33 -16.71 -2.34
CA ARG A 284 -10.73 -17.93 -1.62
C ARG A 284 -10.00 -19.17 -2.10
N ASN A 285 -9.63 -19.23 -3.38
CA ASN A 285 -8.91 -20.37 -3.95
C ASN A 285 -7.40 -20.33 -3.71
N ASN A 286 -6.89 -19.25 -3.10
CA ASN A 286 -5.47 -19.10 -2.83
C ASN A 286 -5.09 -19.78 -1.49
N PRO A 287 -4.21 -20.79 -1.48
CA PRO A 287 -3.79 -21.42 -0.23
C PRO A 287 -3.06 -20.45 0.71
N LYS A 288 -2.39 -19.42 0.20
CA LYS A 288 -1.70 -18.42 1.02
C LYS A 288 -2.66 -17.58 1.87
N THR A 289 -3.89 -17.39 1.40
CA THR A 289 -4.91 -16.63 2.13
C THR A 289 -5.64 -17.50 3.15
N GLY A 290 -5.25 -18.78 3.31
CA GLY A 290 -5.95 -19.72 4.19
C GLY A 290 -7.39 -19.99 3.74
N ASN A 291 -7.62 -20.03 2.42
CA ASN A 291 -8.93 -20.10 1.79
C ASN A 291 -9.80 -18.84 2.03
N GLY A 292 -9.18 -17.67 1.92
CA GLY A 292 -9.83 -16.37 2.12
C GLY A 292 -10.04 -15.97 3.58
N ARG A 293 -9.32 -16.62 4.52
CA ARG A 293 -9.42 -16.38 5.97
C ARG A 293 -8.32 -15.48 6.54
N LYS A 294 -7.37 -15.06 5.71
CA LYS A 294 -6.25 -14.17 6.10
C LYS A 294 -6.29 -12.90 5.29
N VAL A 295 -5.93 -11.77 5.89
CA VAL A 295 -5.81 -10.47 5.18
C VAL A 295 -4.35 -10.18 4.83
N PRO A 296 -4.07 -9.42 3.75
CA PRO A 296 -2.70 -9.04 3.41
C PRO A 296 -2.06 -8.14 4.46
N LEU A 297 -0.75 -8.32 4.68
CA LEU A 297 0.11 -7.47 5.50
C LEU A 297 1.20 -6.81 4.64
N GLU A 298 1.31 -5.48 4.69
CA GLU A 298 2.42 -4.73 4.09
C GLU A 298 3.69 -4.90 4.93
N GLU A 299 4.62 -5.73 4.46
CA GLU A 299 5.79 -6.13 5.26
C GLU A 299 6.91 -5.09 5.24
N PHE A 300 7.58 -4.96 6.39
CA PHE A 300 8.84 -4.27 6.56
C PHE A 300 10.00 -5.24 6.24
N GLU A 301 10.63 -5.06 5.08
CA GLU A 301 11.77 -5.84 4.61
C GLU A 301 13.02 -4.94 4.40
N PRO A 302 14.20 -5.50 4.07
CA PRO A 302 15.43 -4.77 3.76
C PRO A 302 15.60 -4.37 2.29
N ASN A 303 14.53 -4.21 1.51
CA ASN A 303 14.69 -3.94 0.08
C ASN A 303 15.01 -2.45 -0.20
N LYS A 304 15.43 -2.13 -1.44
CA LYS A 304 15.70 -0.73 -1.86
C LYS A 304 14.49 0.21 -1.66
N PHE A 305 13.27 -0.33 -1.66
CA PHE A 305 12.04 0.43 -1.44
C PHE A 305 11.83 0.74 0.05
N GLN A 306 12.16 -0.17 0.98
CA GLN A 306 12.11 0.10 2.42
C GLN A 306 13.24 0.98 2.95
N LYS A 307 14.35 1.15 2.21
CA LYS A 307 15.26 2.29 2.46
C LYS A 307 14.48 3.60 2.54
N ALA A 308 13.43 3.77 1.74
CA ALA A 308 12.64 5.00 1.78
C ALA A 308 11.93 5.20 3.12
N TRP A 309 11.57 4.12 3.83
CA TRP A 309 10.83 4.18 5.10
C TRP A 309 11.73 4.72 6.21
N LEU A 310 12.99 4.27 6.25
CA LEU A 310 13.99 4.72 7.21
C LEU A 310 14.74 5.98 6.76
N SER A 311 14.65 6.36 5.48
CA SER A 311 15.41 7.49 4.93
C SER A 311 15.12 8.82 5.61
N GLY A 312 13.88 9.01 6.09
CA GLY A 312 13.51 10.18 6.88
C GLY A 312 14.33 10.30 8.17
N TYR A 313 14.47 9.18 8.90
CA TYR A 313 15.23 9.11 10.13
C TYR A 313 16.74 9.21 9.94
N ALA A 314 17.24 8.91 8.75
CA ALA A 314 18.60 9.20 8.34
C ALA A 314 18.77 10.71 8.07
N ASN A 315 18.54 11.57 9.07
CA ASN A 315 18.66 13.04 9.02
C ASN A 315 17.84 13.79 7.95
N LYS A 316 17.03 13.10 7.14
CA LYS A 316 16.29 13.75 6.06
C LYS A 316 15.09 14.52 6.60
N TYR A 317 14.43 14.07 7.67
CA TYR A 317 13.33 14.81 8.28
C TYR A 317 13.72 16.23 8.71
N GLN A 318 14.93 16.38 9.25
CA GLN A 318 15.48 17.65 9.69
C GLN A 318 15.72 18.61 8.52
N GLU A 319 16.10 18.11 7.33
CA GLU A 319 16.20 18.91 6.10
C GLU A 319 14.85 19.53 5.68
N TYR A 320 13.73 18.92 6.10
CA TYR A 320 12.38 19.45 5.89
C TYR A 320 11.82 20.15 7.13
N GLY A 321 12.64 20.39 8.15
CA GLY A 321 12.25 21.10 9.38
C GLY A 321 11.47 20.27 10.39
N LEU A 322 11.42 18.94 10.23
CA LEU A 322 10.78 18.04 11.19
C LEU A 322 11.78 17.56 12.25
N LYS A 323 11.33 17.51 13.51
CA LYS A 323 12.09 17.06 14.67
C LYS A 323 11.62 15.67 15.11
N VAL A 324 12.54 14.70 15.10
CA VAL A 324 12.29 13.36 15.67
C VAL A 324 12.10 13.46 17.18
N GLY A 325 11.10 12.77 17.71
CA GLY A 325 10.64 12.86 19.10
C GLY A 325 9.58 13.93 19.35
N VAL A 326 9.38 14.88 18.42
CA VAL A 326 8.38 15.95 18.54
C VAL A 326 7.34 15.82 17.44
N ASP A 327 7.76 15.95 16.18
CA ASP A 327 6.86 15.91 15.02
C ASP A 327 6.63 14.47 14.53
N ILE A 328 7.63 13.61 14.72
CA ILE A 328 7.64 12.20 14.31
C ILE A 328 8.18 11.35 15.47
N PRO A 329 7.58 10.19 15.81
CA PRO A 329 8.07 9.34 16.89
C PRO A 329 9.53 8.92 16.72
N SER A 330 10.28 8.75 17.81
CA SER A 330 11.63 8.17 17.78
C SER A 330 11.60 6.72 17.32
N LEU A 331 12.71 6.24 16.73
CA LEU A 331 12.83 4.84 16.30
C LEU A 331 12.64 3.85 17.46
N SER A 332 13.13 4.21 18.66
CA SER A 332 12.93 3.44 19.90
C SER A 332 11.47 3.24 20.28
N ASN A 333 10.53 4.00 19.72
CA ASN A 333 9.11 3.85 20.01
C ASN A 333 8.38 3.01 18.95
N VAL A 334 8.99 2.80 17.78
CA VAL A 334 8.30 2.19 16.62
C VAL A 334 9.01 0.98 16.02
N LEU A 335 10.28 0.74 16.33
CA LEU A 335 11.04 -0.40 15.80
C LEU A 335 11.82 -1.13 16.89
N ARG A 336 12.03 -2.43 16.68
CA ARG A 336 13.00 -3.28 17.39
C ARG A 336 13.88 -4.06 16.46
N ARG A 337 15.12 -4.32 16.89
CA ARG A 337 15.99 -5.32 16.27
C ARG A 337 15.84 -6.64 17.02
N LEU A 338 15.82 -7.75 16.28
CA LEU A 338 16.04 -9.05 16.90
C LEU A 338 17.51 -9.22 17.29
N ASP A 339 17.77 -10.14 18.22
CA ASP A 339 19.14 -10.57 18.54
C ASP A 339 19.72 -11.34 17.35
N PRO A 340 20.89 -10.96 16.81
CA PRO A 340 21.52 -11.68 15.71
C PRO A 340 21.80 -13.16 16.00
N SER A 341 22.01 -13.54 17.27
CA SER A 341 22.24 -14.94 17.67
C SER A 341 21.05 -15.88 17.39
N LEU A 342 19.86 -15.33 17.11
CA LEU A 342 18.71 -16.10 16.65
C LEU A 342 18.84 -16.61 15.21
N SER A 343 19.90 -16.25 14.49
CA SER A 343 20.19 -16.69 13.12
C SER A 343 20.19 -18.22 12.97
N ASP A 344 20.71 -18.94 13.96
CA ASP A 344 20.89 -20.39 13.86
C ASP A 344 19.55 -21.16 13.98
N ALA A 345 18.63 -20.65 14.79
CA ALA A 345 17.27 -21.21 14.93
C ALA A 345 16.39 -20.90 13.71
N LEU A 346 16.73 -19.86 12.96
CA LEU A 346 16.01 -19.41 11.79
C LEU A 346 16.99 -19.30 10.62
N ARG A 347 17.32 -20.44 10.00
CA ARG A 347 18.21 -20.55 8.81
C ARG A 347 17.85 -19.60 7.63
N GLY A 348 16.74 -18.86 7.70
CA GLY A 348 16.36 -17.79 6.77
C GLY A 348 16.82 -16.37 7.15
N LEU A 349 17.12 -16.07 8.43
CA LEU A 349 17.49 -14.73 8.90
C LEU A 349 18.84 -14.25 8.38
N ASP A 350 19.77 -15.17 8.04
CA ASP A 350 21.06 -14.82 7.45
C ASP A 350 20.90 -13.94 6.20
N LYS A 351 19.85 -14.17 5.41
CA LYS A 351 19.55 -13.34 4.23
C LYS A 351 19.04 -11.95 4.62
N GLY A 352 18.21 -11.84 5.67
CA GLY A 352 17.69 -10.55 6.13
C GLY A 352 18.79 -9.65 6.71
N TYR A 353 19.62 -10.18 7.62
CA TYR A 353 20.75 -9.43 8.18
C TYR A 353 21.79 -9.09 7.12
N SER A 354 22.14 -10.02 6.23
CA SER A 354 23.08 -9.72 5.14
C SER A 354 22.56 -8.65 4.19
N GLN A 355 21.25 -8.58 3.92
CA GLN A 355 20.69 -7.50 3.12
C GLN A 355 20.78 -6.15 3.85
N TRP A 356 20.40 -6.06 5.12
CA TRP A 356 20.58 -4.85 5.93
C TRP A 356 22.05 -4.44 6.04
N ASN A 357 22.94 -5.40 6.28
CA ASN A 357 24.39 -5.20 6.32
C ASN A 357 24.91 -4.66 5.00
N GLY A 358 24.47 -5.21 3.86
CA GLY A 358 24.81 -4.68 2.54
C GLY A 358 24.36 -3.23 2.34
N LEU A 359 23.28 -2.78 3.01
CA LEU A 359 22.91 -1.35 3.03
C LEU A 359 23.85 -0.53 3.92
N CYS A 360 24.25 -1.06 5.06
CA CYS A 360 25.13 -0.41 6.04
C CYS A 360 26.60 -0.38 5.62
N GLU A 361 27.06 -1.32 4.82
CA GLU A 361 28.38 -1.32 4.19
C GLU A 361 28.54 -0.14 3.23
N GLN A 362 27.45 0.27 2.58
CA GLN A 362 27.45 1.37 1.61
C GLN A 362 27.44 2.76 2.28
N SER A 363 27.13 2.87 3.57
CA SER A 363 27.08 4.17 4.26
C SER A 363 27.13 4.05 5.77
N LYS A 364 28.10 4.75 6.38
CA LYS A 364 28.19 4.94 7.84
C LYS A 364 26.86 5.44 8.43
N LYS A 365 26.20 6.37 7.74
CA LYS A 365 24.91 6.95 8.16
C LYS A 365 23.80 5.90 8.32
N TRP A 366 23.76 4.89 7.44
CA TRP A 366 22.79 3.80 7.53
C TRP A 366 23.13 2.83 8.67
N ARG A 367 24.42 2.61 8.92
CA ARG A 367 24.89 1.82 10.07
C ARG A 367 24.51 2.48 11.38
N ASP A 368 24.86 3.76 11.56
CA ASP A 368 24.53 4.55 12.75
C ASP A 368 23.01 4.54 13.01
N LEU A 369 22.21 4.61 11.94
CA LEU A 369 20.75 4.52 12.04
C LEU A 369 20.28 3.16 12.56
N LEU A 370 20.77 2.05 12.01
CA LEU A 370 20.39 0.72 12.49
C LEU A 370 20.84 0.49 13.93
N ASP A 371 22.02 0.98 14.30
CA ASP A 371 22.54 0.88 15.67
C ASP A 371 21.70 1.68 16.67
N SER A 372 21.04 2.76 16.21
CA SER A 372 20.08 3.53 17.01
C SER A 372 18.75 2.82 17.27
N ILE A 373 18.45 1.73 16.54
CA ILE A 373 17.27 0.90 16.81
C ILE A 373 17.61 -0.06 17.96
N PRO A 374 16.88 -0.01 19.09
CA PRO A 374 17.17 -0.88 20.22
C PRO A 374 16.89 -2.36 19.89
N LEU A 375 17.66 -3.24 20.52
CA LEU A 375 17.33 -4.67 20.56
C LEU A 375 15.99 -4.86 21.30
N ALA A 376 15.22 -5.86 20.89
CA ALA A 376 14.04 -6.28 21.63
C ALA A 376 14.44 -6.75 23.04
N HIS A 377 13.63 -6.43 24.06
CA HIS A 377 13.87 -6.88 25.43
C HIS A 377 13.88 -8.41 25.52
N ASN A 378 13.04 -9.07 24.71
CA ASN A 378 13.01 -10.51 24.56
C ASN A 378 12.80 -10.89 23.10
N SER A 379 13.90 -11.13 22.37
CA SER A 379 13.83 -11.41 20.93
C SER A 379 13.14 -12.75 20.59
N HIS A 380 13.18 -13.74 21.48
CA HIS A 380 12.47 -15.01 21.29
C HIS A 380 10.96 -14.81 21.38
N GLU A 381 10.48 -14.11 22.41
CA GLU A 381 9.06 -13.80 22.57
C GLU A 381 8.54 -12.95 21.41
N LEU A 382 9.30 -11.94 20.98
CA LEU A 382 8.92 -11.11 19.84
C LEU A 382 8.76 -11.95 18.56
N LEU A 383 9.64 -12.92 18.34
CA LEU A 383 9.55 -13.84 17.21
C LEU A 383 8.31 -14.74 17.29
N GLU A 384 7.98 -15.28 18.47
CA GLU A 384 6.77 -16.08 18.66
C GLU A 384 5.49 -15.27 18.39
N LEU A 385 5.43 -14.01 18.82
CA LEU A 385 4.32 -13.11 18.49
C LEU A 385 4.19 -12.90 16.97
N ILE A 386 5.29 -12.84 16.23
CA ILE A 386 5.26 -12.74 14.75
C ILE A 386 4.74 -14.04 14.13
N LYS A 387 5.03 -15.21 14.72
CA LYS A 387 4.46 -16.49 14.30
C LYS A 387 2.95 -16.54 14.47
N GLU A 388 2.42 -16.05 15.59
CA GLU A 388 0.97 -15.94 15.83
C GLU A 388 0.29 -15.09 14.75
N MET A 389 0.94 -14.03 14.25
CA MET A 389 0.37 -13.17 13.20
C MET A 389 0.05 -13.93 11.90
N ASN A 390 0.79 -15.00 11.57
CA ASN A 390 0.54 -15.79 10.36
C ASN A 390 -0.84 -16.47 10.38
N GLU A 391 -1.50 -16.59 11.53
CA GLU A 391 -2.88 -17.11 11.57
C GLU A 391 -3.89 -16.16 10.92
N LYS A 392 -3.63 -14.84 11.00
CA LYS A 392 -4.54 -13.80 10.54
C LYS A 392 -4.08 -13.11 9.26
N PHE A 393 -2.80 -13.20 8.95
CA PHE A 393 -2.17 -12.45 7.87
C PHE A 393 -1.42 -13.33 6.88
N TYR A 394 -1.26 -12.82 5.65
CA TYR A 394 -0.32 -13.35 4.68
C TYR A 394 0.51 -12.23 4.03
N PRO A 395 1.73 -12.54 3.55
CA PRO A 395 2.59 -11.59 2.85
C PRO A 395 1.91 -10.90 1.66
N SER A 396 1.89 -9.56 1.65
CA SER A 396 1.39 -8.77 0.51
C SER A 396 2.43 -8.56 -0.60
N HIS A 397 3.54 -9.31 -0.57
CA HIS A 397 4.55 -9.28 -1.63
C HIS A 397 3.92 -9.41 -3.02
N PRO A 398 4.26 -8.52 -3.97
CA PRO A 398 3.59 -8.47 -5.26
C PRO A 398 3.50 -9.81 -6.00
N ASP A 399 4.56 -10.62 -5.95
CA ASP A 399 4.62 -11.95 -6.59
C ASP A 399 3.65 -12.98 -6.00
N GLY A 400 3.38 -12.88 -4.70
CA GLY A 400 2.55 -13.79 -3.94
C GLY A 400 1.12 -13.30 -3.72
N HIS A 401 0.87 -12.02 -3.97
CA HIS A 401 -0.36 -11.32 -3.65
C HIS A 401 -1.18 -11.03 -4.90
N TYR A 402 -0.63 -10.25 -5.83
CA TYR A 402 -1.37 -9.73 -6.98
C TYR A 402 -1.83 -10.74 -8.03
N PRO A 403 -1.12 -11.84 -8.33
CA PRO A 403 -1.65 -12.86 -9.24
C PRO A 403 -2.98 -13.47 -8.77
N TYR A 404 -3.30 -13.33 -7.49
CA TYR A 404 -4.43 -13.96 -6.81
C TYR A 404 -5.47 -12.96 -6.31
N LEU A 405 -5.22 -11.66 -6.51
CA LEU A 405 -6.16 -10.62 -6.17
C LEU A 405 -7.34 -10.54 -7.12
#